data_AF-A0A955PVY7-F1
#
_entry.id   AF-A0A955PVY7-F1
#
_cell.length_a   1.000
_cell.length_b   1.000
_cell.length_c   1.000
_cell.angle_alpha   90.00
_cell.angle_beta   90.00
_cell.angle_gamma   90.00
#
_symmetry.space_group_name_H-M   'P 1'
#
loop_
_entity.id
_entity.type
_entity.pdbx_description
1 polymer ?
#
loop_
_entity_poly.entity_id
_entity_poly.type
_entity_poly.pdbx_seq_one_letter_code
_entity_poly.pdbx_strand_id
1 'polypeptide(L)'
;MKKVLYNLLSNAFKFSDPHEGQVWIRLSTKEHFIELEVEDNGIGIPPDQLGRIFDRFTQVESSATRRYEGSGIGLALVKEIVMLHGGTIAVESDPGRGSVFTITLPRGNVTADQMLAIQDDEEDRDILPRPAEDEQKD
;
A
#
# COMPACT_ATOMS: atom_id res chain seq x y z
N MET A 1 -3.54 4.72 7.35
CA MET A 1 -3.61 3.48 6.54
C MET A 1 -3.82 3.65 5.03
N LYS A 2 -4.67 4.58 4.52
CA LYS A 2 -4.87 4.76 3.06
C LYS A 2 -3.58 4.88 2.23
N LYS A 3 -2.61 5.68 2.71
CA LYS A 3 -1.33 5.90 2.02
C LYS A 3 -0.46 4.65 1.94
N VAL A 4 -0.56 3.77 2.95
CA VAL A 4 0.16 2.48 2.98
C VAL A 4 -0.31 1.59 1.84
N LEU A 5 -1.62 1.36 1.77
CA LEU A 5 -2.25 0.58 0.71
C LEU A 5 -1.95 1.15 -0.67
N TYR A 6 -2.09 2.46 -0.85
CA TYR A 6 -1.79 3.11 -2.13
C TYR A 6 -0.34 2.88 -2.57
N ASN A 7 0.63 3.00 -1.66
CA ASN A 7 2.04 2.79 -2.01
C ASN A 7 2.32 1.32 -2.36
N LEU A 8 1.76 0.35 -1.63
CA LEU A 8 1.96 -1.07 -1.92
C LEU A 8 1.31 -1.45 -3.25
N LEU A 9 0.06 -1.05 -3.48
CA LEU A 9 -0.64 -1.33 -4.73
C LEU A 9 0.01 -0.63 -5.92
N SER A 10 0.42 0.63 -5.76
CA SER A 10 1.13 1.35 -6.81
C SER A 10 2.44 0.65 -7.17
N ASN A 11 3.16 0.07 -6.21
CA ASN A 11 4.36 -0.71 -6.51
C ASN A 11 4.02 -2.00 -7.25
N ALA A 12 3.03 -2.75 -6.77
CA ALA A 12 2.57 -3.97 -7.42
C ALA A 12 2.20 -3.73 -8.90
N PHE A 13 1.33 -2.76 -9.19
CA PHE A 13 0.95 -2.44 -10.57
C PHE A 13 2.10 -1.90 -11.41
N LYS A 14 3.02 -1.14 -10.80
CA LYS A 14 4.17 -0.56 -11.49
C LYS A 14 5.17 -1.62 -11.94
N PHE A 15 5.33 -2.69 -11.15
CA PHE A 15 6.37 -3.71 -11.36
C PHE A 15 5.83 -5.04 -11.90
N SER A 16 4.53 -5.13 -12.15
CA SER A 16 3.88 -6.23 -12.86
C SER A 16 3.75 -5.97 -14.36
N ASP A 17 3.56 -7.04 -15.13
CA ASP A 17 3.31 -6.95 -16.57
C ASP A 17 1.97 -6.23 -16.86
N PRO A 18 1.89 -5.32 -17.83
CA PRO A 18 0.66 -4.56 -18.10
C PRO A 18 -0.49 -5.38 -18.69
N HIS A 19 -0.22 -6.59 -19.21
CA HIS A 19 -1.22 -7.48 -19.82
C HIS A 19 -1.52 -8.71 -18.96
N GLU A 20 -0.51 -9.28 -18.31
CA GLU A 20 -0.61 -10.51 -17.52
C GLU A 20 -0.40 -10.30 -16.01
N GLY A 21 -0.17 -9.05 -15.59
CA GLY A 21 0.03 -8.67 -14.20
C GLY A 21 -1.19 -8.94 -13.34
N GLN A 22 -0.96 -9.55 -12.19
CA GLN A 22 -1.95 -9.87 -11.19
C GLN A 22 -1.49 -9.33 -9.84
N VAL A 23 -2.45 -8.81 -9.09
CA VAL A 23 -2.26 -8.29 -7.73
C VAL A 23 -3.35 -8.89 -6.86
N TRP A 24 -2.97 -9.49 -5.75
CA TRP A 24 -3.88 -10.05 -4.76
C TRP A 24 -3.79 -9.28 -3.46
N ILE A 25 -4.93 -9.07 -2.83
CA ILE A 25 -5.03 -8.50 -1.50
C ILE A 25 -5.71 -9.54 -0.62
N ARG A 26 -5.05 -9.92 0.48
CA ARG A 26 -5.66 -10.81 1.49
C ARG A 26 -5.71 -10.08 2.82
N LEU A 27 -6.84 -10.23 3.50
CA LEU A 27 -7.04 -9.73 4.85
C LEU A 27 -7.38 -10.92 5.74
N SER A 28 -6.56 -11.16 6.75
CA SER A 28 -6.75 -12.22 7.74
C SER A 28 -6.84 -11.61 9.14
N THR A 29 -7.76 -12.13 9.95
CA THR A 29 -7.92 -11.68 11.34
C THR A 29 -7.44 -12.80 12.26
N LYS A 30 -6.52 -12.46 13.15
CA LYS A 30 -6.10 -13.30 14.28
C LYS A 30 -6.69 -12.72 15.56
N GLU A 31 -6.49 -13.42 16.69
CA GLU A 31 -7.09 -13.03 17.98
C GLU A 31 -6.75 -11.59 18.37
N HIS A 32 -5.47 -11.19 18.23
CA HIS A 32 -4.97 -9.88 18.64
C HIS A 32 -4.46 -9.01 17.49
N PHE A 33 -4.44 -9.52 16.26
CA PHE A 33 -3.83 -8.84 15.13
C PHE A 33 -4.67 -8.97 13.86
N ILE A 34 -4.53 -8.00 12.98
CA ILE A 34 -5.01 -8.05 11.60
C ILE A 34 -3.79 -8.15 10.71
N GLU A 35 -3.83 -9.06 9.74
CA GLU A 35 -2.79 -9.27 8.75
C GLU A 35 -3.33 -8.90 7.36
N LEU A 36 -2.62 -8.01 6.68
CA LEU A 36 -2.92 -7.53 5.35
C LEU A 36 -1.76 -7.91 4.44
N GLU A 37 -2.02 -8.75 3.46
CA GLU A 37 -1.06 -9.12 2.42
C GLU A 37 -1.39 -8.41 1.12
N VAL A 38 -0.36 -7.87 0.47
CA VAL A 38 -0.40 -7.41 -0.92
C VAL A 38 0.61 -8.23 -1.70
N GLU A 39 0.12 -9.11 -2.55
CA GLU A 39 0.92 -9.98 -3.41
C GLU A 39 0.84 -9.52 -4.86
N ASP A 40 1.95 -9.61 -5.59
CA ASP A 40 2.03 -9.41 -7.02
C ASP A 40 2.80 -10.54 -7.70
N ASN A 41 2.59 -10.74 -9.00
CA ASN A 41 3.38 -11.64 -9.86
C ASN A 41 4.41 -10.88 -10.71
N GLY A 42 4.90 -9.75 -10.22
CA GLY A 42 5.78 -8.86 -10.97
C GLY A 42 7.24 -9.34 -11.05
N ILE A 43 8.14 -8.41 -11.36
CA ILE A 43 9.56 -8.72 -11.56
C ILE A 43 10.29 -9.26 -10.31
N GLY A 44 9.70 -9.10 -9.13
CA GLY A 44 10.31 -9.47 -7.85
C GLY A 44 11.52 -8.63 -7.46
N ILE A 45 12.09 -8.93 -6.28
CA ILE A 45 13.17 -8.20 -5.64
C ILE A 45 14.35 -9.17 -5.40
N PRO A 46 15.58 -8.82 -5.82
CA PRO A 46 16.76 -9.61 -5.52
C PRO A 46 17.02 -9.76 -4.01
N PRO A 47 17.42 -10.94 -3.51
CA PRO A 47 17.62 -11.18 -2.08
C PRO A 47 18.62 -10.23 -1.40
N ASP A 48 19.67 -9.81 -2.12
CA ASP A 48 20.68 -8.86 -1.67
C ASP A 48 20.15 -7.44 -1.46
N GLN A 49 18.97 -7.13 -2.00
CA GLN A 49 18.33 -5.82 -1.90
C GLN A 49 17.21 -5.77 -0.87
N LEU A 50 16.64 -6.92 -0.47
CA LEU A 50 15.54 -7.01 0.51
C LEU A 50 15.84 -6.26 1.81
N GLY A 51 17.08 -6.29 2.28
CA GLY A 51 17.49 -5.62 3.52
C GLY A 51 17.41 -4.08 3.48
N ARG A 52 17.33 -3.49 2.28
CA ARG A 52 17.43 -2.04 2.07
C ARG A 52 16.19 -1.41 1.43
N ILE A 53 15.20 -2.18 1.00
CA ILE A 53 14.03 -1.65 0.28
C ILE A 53 13.17 -0.69 1.11
N PHE A 54 13.30 -0.75 2.45
CA PHE A 54 12.63 0.16 3.37
C PHE A 54 13.46 1.39 3.74
N ASP A 55 14.68 1.52 3.21
CA ASP A 55 15.51 2.70 3.41
C ASP A 55 15.08 3.82 2.47
N ARG A 56 15.16 5.07 2.95
CA ARG A 56 14.83 6.25 2.15
C ARG A 56 15.79 6.37 0.96
N PHE A 57 15.25 6.77 -0.18
CA PHE A 57 15.98 7.01 -1.43
C PHE A 57 16.63 5.74 -2.02
N THR A 58 16.33 4.56 -1.49
CA THR A 58 16.77 3.31 -2.09
C THR A 58 15.81 2.92 -3.21
N GLN A 59 16.39 2.58 -4.37
CA GLN A 59 15.68 1.97 -5.48
C GLN A 59 16.36 0.65 -5.81
N VAL A 60 15.56 -0.35 -6.18
CA VAL A 60 16.11 -1.64 -6.56
C VAL A 60 16.84 -1.48 -7.89
N GLU A 61 18.15 -1.72 -7.93
CA GLU A 61 18.93 -1.59 -9.16
C GLU A 61 18.73 -2.85 -10.02
N SER A 62 18.05 -2.71 -11.15
CA SER A 62 17.97 -3.74 -12.19
C SER A 62 17.82 -3.10 -13.57
N SER A 63 18.14 -3.85 -14.62
CA SER A 63 17.91 -3.42 -16.01
C SER A 63 16.43 -3.11 -16.29
N ALA A 64 15.51 -3.74 -15.56
CA ALA A 64 14.07 -3.54 -15.65
C ALA A 64 13.58 -2.30 -14.86
N THR A 65 14.18 -1.96 -13.71
CA THR A 65 13.75 -0.83 -12.86
C THR A 65 14.22 0.54 -13.35
N ARG A 66 15.23 0.62 -14.22
CA ARG A 66 15.68 1.88 -14.83
C ARG A 66 14.61 2.64 -15.60
N ARG A 67 13.50 1.97 -15.97
CA ARG A 67 12.38 2.55 -16.71
C ARG A 67 11.33 3.24 -15.83
N TYR A 68 11.49 3.15 -14.51
CA TYR A 68 10.40 3.32 -13.57
C TYR A 68 10.74 4.39 -12.51
N GLU A 69 10.41 5.65 -12.81
CA GLU A 69 10.66 6.80 -11.93
C GLU A 69 10.00 6.67 -10.54
N GLY A 70 10.70 7.10 -9.49
CA GLY A 70 10.19 7.18 -8.12
C GLY A 70 11.24 7.73 -7.16
N SER A 71 10.83 8.42 -6.10
CA SER A 71 11.76 9.06 -5.16
C SER A 71 12.46 8.10 -4.18
N GLY A 72 12.11 6.82 -4.19
CA GLY A 72 12.57 5.85 -3.18
C GLY A 72 12.02 6.11 -1.76
N ILE A 73 10.96 6.91 -1.63
CA ILE A 73 10.35 7.25 -0.32
C ILE A 73 9.18 6.31 0.03
N GLY A 74 8.55 5.70 -0.96
CA GLY A 74 7.28 4.99 -0.81
C GLY A 74 7.28 3.93 0.30
N LEU A 75 8.18 2.96 0.23
CA LEU A 75 8.25 1.85 1.19
C LEU A 75 8.78 2.28 2.57
N ALA A 76 9.72 3.24 2.61
CA ALA A 76 10.17 3.82 3.88
C ALA A 76 9.01 4.48 4.64
N LEU A 77 8.15 5.22 3.93
CA LEU A 77 6.93 5.81 4.49
C LEU A 77 5.92 4.74 4.92
N VAL A 78 5.79 3.64 4.15
CA VAL A 78 4.93 2.52 4.56
C VAL A 78 5.38 1.97 5.90
N LYS A 79 6.68 1.65 6.04
CA LYS A 79 7.25 1.11 7.28
C LYS A 79 7.00 2.06 8.45
N GLU A 80 7.25 3.35 8.28
CA GLU A 80 7.03 4.37 9.32
C GLU A 80 5.56 4.43 9.76
N ILE A 81 4.62 4.50 8.82
CA ILE A 81 3.19 4.54 9.13
C ILE A 81 2.76 3.26 9.86
N VAL A 82 3.17 2.08 9.38
CA VAL A 82 2.81 0.79 10.00
C VAL A 82 3.36 0.70 11.43
N MET A 83 4.62 1.10 11.64
CA MET A 83 5.22 1.14 12.97
C MET A 83 4.51 2.12 13.92
N LEU A 84 4.07 3.29 13.42
CA LEU A 84 3.28 4.24 14.21
C LEU A 84 1.92 3.69 14.64
N HIS A 85 1.37 2.71 13.91
CA HIS A 85 0.15 2.00 14.30
C HIS A 85 0.45 0.78 15.21
N GLY A 86 1.68 0.65 15.72
CA GLY A 86 2.12 -0.47 16.57
C GLY A 86 2.27 -1.79 15.83
N GLY A 87 2.34 -1.75 14.50
CA GLY A 87 2.44 -2.93 13.65
C GLY A 87 3.83 -3.22 13.11
N THR A 88 3.90 -4.23 12.25
CA THR A 88 5.09 -4.66 11.52
C THR A 88 4.80 -4.79 10.04
N ILE A 89 5.84 -4.69 9.22
CA ILE A 89 5.79 -5.01 7.79
C ILE A 89 6.95 -5.94 7.44
N ALA A 90 6.65 -6.97 6.65
CA ALA A 90 7.60 -7.90 6.08
C ALA A 90 7.43 -7.99 4.56
N VAL A 91 8.44 -8.53 3.88
CA VAL A 91 8.38 -8.83 2.45
C VAL A 91 8.99 -10.20 2.18
N GLU A 92 8.37 -10.95 1.29
CA GLU A 92 8.91 -12.15 0.66
C GLU A 92 8.92 -11.93 -0.85
N SER A 93 10.04 -12.19 -1.52
CA SER A 93 10.12 -11.95 -2.97
C SER A 93 11.26 -12.74 -3.59
N ASP A 94 11.02 -13.22 -4.81
CA ASP A 94 12.01 -13.88 -5.67
C ASP A 94 11.98 -13.20 -7.06
N PRO A 95 13.15 -12.97 -7.70
CA PRO A 95 13.20 -12.47 -9.07
C PRO A 95 12.35 -13.30 -10.03
N GLY A 96 11.44 -12.64 -10.76
CA GLY A 96 10.54 -13.25 -11.74
C GLY A 96 9.34 -14.00 -11.17
N ARG A 97 9.16 -14.02 -9.84
CA ARG A 97 7.97 -14.63 -9.19
C ARG A 97 7.06 -13.60 -8.51
N GLY A 98 7.52 -12.37 -8.37
CA GLY A 98 6.79 -11.28 -7.72
C GLY A 98 7.14 -11.10 -6.25
N SER A 99 6.28 -10.40 -5.52
CA SER A 99 6.51 -10.03 -4.13
C SER A 99 5.25 -10.16 -3.29
N VAL A 100 5.40 -10.52 -2.01
CA VAL A 100 4.34 -10.51 -1.00
C VAL A 100 4.77 -9.54 0.10
N PHE A 101 4.03 -8.45 0.25
CA PHE A 101 4.18 -7.54 1.38
C PHE A 101 3.13 -7.85 2.44
N THR A 102 3.58 -8.19 3.65
CA THR A 102 2.71 -8.56 4.77
C THR A 102 2.78 -7.50 5.84
N ILE A 103 1.65 -6.87 6.14
CA ILE A 103 1.48 -5.92 7.24
C ILE A 103 0.72 -6.59 8.36
N THR A 104 1.25 -6.56 9.57
CA THR A 104 0.56 -6.99 10.79
C THR A 104 0.26 -5.76 11.64
N LEU A 105 -1.01 -5.56 12.00
CA LEU A 105 -1.44 -4.48 12.89
C LEU A 105 -2.09 -5.06 14.14
N PRO A 106 -1.88 -4.47 15.33
CA PRO A 106 -2.68 -4.82 16.50
C PRO A 106 -4.15 -4.51 16.21
N ARG A 107 -5.02 -5.44 16.59
CA ARG A 107 -6.46 -5.22 16.52
C ARG A 107 -6.81 -4.18 17.59
N GLY A 108 -7.31 -3.02 17.17
CA GLY A 108 -7.78 -2.02 18.12
C GLY A 108 -8.89 -2.60 19.00
N ASN A 109 -8.83 -2.35 20.30
CA ASN A 109 -10.02 -2.45 21.15
C ASN A 109 -10.91 -1.26 20.80
N VAL A 110 -11.62 -1.34 19.68
CA VAL A 110 -12.69 -0.37 19.43
C VAL A 110 -13.78 -0.71 20.42
N THR A 111 -13.92 0.09 21.46
CA THR A 111 -15.08 -0.03 22.35
C THR A 111 -16.33 0.31 21.55
N ALA A 112 -17.49 -0.23 21.94
CA ALA A 112 -18.75 0.07 21.26
C ALA A 112 -18.99 1.60 21.14
N ASP A 113 -18.57 2.36 22.16
CA ASP A 113 -18.63 3.83 22.18
C ASP A 113 -17.77 4.48 21.08
N GLN A 114 -16.61 3.90 20.74
CA GLN A 114 -15.76 4.40 19.66
C GLN A 114 -16.28 4.02 18.27
N MET A 115 -17.05 2.93 18.14
CA MET A 115 -17.72 2.58 16.87
C MET A 115 -18.89 3.53 16.56
N LEU A 116 -19.62 3.96 17.58
CA LEU A 116 -20.73 4.92 17.45
C LEU A 116 -20.21 6.31 17.04
N ALA A 117 -19.08 6.76 17.60
CA ALA A 117 -18.47 8.06 17.25
C ALA A 117 -17.97 8.14 15.79
N ILE A 118 -17.66 7.01 15.14
CA ILE A 118 -17.23 6.98 13.72
C ILE A 118 -18.44 7.08 12.78
N GLN A 119 -19.64 6.71 13.23
CA GLN A 119 -20.86 6.82 12.42
C GLN A 119 -21.36 8.26 12.31
N ASP A 120 -21.05 9.10 13.31
CA ASP A 120 -21.46 10.51 13.33
C ASP A 120 -20.60 11.42 12.41
N ASP A 121 -19.41 10.98 11.99
CA ASP A 121 -18.49 11.75 11.13
C ASP A 121 -18.76 11.60 9.61
N GLU A 122 -19.70 10.75 9.17
CA GLU A 122 -20.02 10.60 7.73
C GLU A 122 -20.89 11.74 7.16
N GLU A 123 -21.50 12.59 7.99
CA GLU A 123 -22.34 13.71 7.53
C GLU A 123 -21.56 14.92 7.00
N ASP A 124 -20.24 15.01 7.24
CA ASP A 124 -19.39 16.15 6.82
C ASP A 124 -18.69 15.93 5.45
N ARG A 125 -19.25 15.08 4.57
CA ARG A 125 -18.75 14.85 3.20
C ARG A 125 -19.27 15.83 2.13
N ASP A 126 -19.79 16.98 2.53
CA ASP A 126 -19.96 18.11 1.61
C ASP A 126 -18.69 18.96 1.62
N ILE A 127 -17.88 18.82 0.55
CA ILE A 127 -17.22 19.89 -0.23
C ILE A 127 -16.31 19.19 -1.26
N LEU A 128 -16.88 18.85 -2.40
CA LEU A 128 -16.24 19.16 -3.68
C LEU A 128 -17.26 19.99 -4.46
N PRO A 129 -16.94 21.23 -4.87
CA PRO A 129 -17.82 21.93 -5.79
C PRO A 129 -17.92 21.10 -7.07
N ARG A 130 -19.16 20.79 -7.48
CA ARG A 130 -19.42 20.23 -8.81
C ARG A 130 -18.84 21.19 -9.85
N PRO A 131 -18.09 20.71 -10.86
CA PRO A 131 -17.63 21.59 -11.93
C PRO A 131 -18.86 22.27 -12.55
N ALA A 132 -18.79 23.59 -12.72
CA ALA A 132 -19.85 24.36 -13.37
C ALA A 132 -20.08 23.75 -14.76
N GLU A 133 -21.30 23.28 -15.02
CA GLU A 133 -21.72 22.91 -16.36
C GLU A 133 -21.71 24.19 -17.19
N ASP A 134 -20.82 24.26 -18.17
CA ASP A 134 -20.78 25.33 -19.17
C ASP A 134 -22.14 25.39 -19.87
N GLU A 135 -22.88 26.49 -19.63
CA GLU A 135 -24.04 26.87 -20.42
C GLU A 135 -23.58 27.17 -21.86
N GLN A 136 -23.59 26.14 -22.71
CA GLN A 136 -23.54 26.35 -24.15
C GLN A 136 -24.94 26.76 -24.63
N LYS A 137 -25.20 28.06 -24.58
CA LYS A 137 -26.15 28.75 -25.45
C LYS A 137 -25.38 29.35 -26.62
N ASP A 138 -25.50 28.72 -27.78
CA ASP A 138 -25.93 29.34 -29.05
C ASP A 138 -26.15 28.26 -30.11
#